data_AF-A0A527HFK2-F1
#
_entry.id   AF-A0A527HFK2-F1
#
_cell.length_a   1.000
_cell.length_b   1.000
_cell.length_c   1.000
_cell.angle_alpha   90.00
_cell.angle_beta   90.00
_cell.angle_gamma   90.00
#
_symmetry.space_group_name_H-M   'P 1'
#
loop_
_entity.id
_entity.type
_entity.pdbx_description
1 polymer ?
#
loop_
_entity_poly.entity_id
_entity_poly.type
_entity_poly.pdbx_seq_one_letter_code
_entity_poly.pdbx_strand_id
1 'polypeptide(L)'
;PILFYRSMLLAADVAPIDALFEALRQRGINPVPIFVSSLKDPASLAFVETALASLKPAAIITATAFASGAEPGNETLFDRAGVPVFQVIVATTRRDVWETNQRGLAPADLAMHVVLPELDGRILAGAISFKGESEIDPALGHRAFANRPEPDRVAQVADRVAAFIRLQETARAERKLAILMPDYPSAPGRTGYAVGLDVPSSVLAMLHDLRGQGYDVEGIPETPRELLGMLETGEHGLALQDYMAFSNELPTAAIVAIEAAWGKVEDETGLREAPPSVLPDISPSRGEIALS
;
A
#
# COMPACT_ATOMS: atom_id res chain seq x y z
N PRO A 1 -1.17 -6.21 17.11
CA PRO A 1 -2.37 -7.08 17.19
C PRO A 1 -2.93 -7.33 15.80
N ILE A 2 -3.52 -8.50 15.56
CA ILE A 2 -4.29 -8.79 14.34
C ILE A 2 -5.76 -8.93 14.78
N LEU A 3 -6.58 -7.91 14.54
CA LEU A 3 -7.99 -7.90 14.90
C LEU A 3 -8.80 -8.56 13.78
N PHE A 4 -9.56 -9.60 14.10
CA PHE A 4 -10.40 -10.31 13.12
C PHE A 4 -11.75 -10.73 13.71
N TYR A 5 -12.69 -11.16 12.88
CA TYR A 5 -14.01 -11.53 13.38
C TYR A 5 -13.99 -12.88 14.10
N ARG A 6 -14.68 -12.93 15.25
CA ARG A 6 -14.98 -14.18 15.97
C ARG A 6 -15.67 -15.22 15.07
N SER A 7 -16.51 -14.77 14.13
CA SER A 7 -17.17 -15.67 13.18
C SER A 7 -16.18 -16.43 12.29
N MET A 8 -15.05 -15.84 11.92
CA MET A 8 -14.01 -16.54 11.17
C MET A 8 -13.43 -17.70 11.97
N LEU A 9 -13.14 -17.47 13.26
CA LEU A 9 -12.66 -18.52 14.15
C LEU A 9 -13.68 -19.64 14.32
N LEU A 10 -14.94 -19.29 14.57
CA LEU A 10 -16.03 -20.27 14.75
C LEU A 10 -16.30 -21.09 13.48
N ALA A 11 -16.05 -20.52 12.31
CA ALA A 11 -16.18 -21.19 11.02
C ALA A 11 -14.91 -21.95 10.58
N ALA A 12 -13.84 -21.94 11.39
CA ALA A 12 -12.51 -22.44 11.02
C ALA A 12 -11.96 -21.80 9.71
N ASP A 13 -12.34 -20.55 9.42
CA ASP A 13 -11.95 -19.80 8.22
C ASP A 13 -10.85 -18.77 8.55
N VAL A 14 -9.79 -19.22 9.24
CA VAL A 14 -8.70 -18.39 9.78
C VAL A 14 -7.34 -18.58 9.11
N ALA A 15 -7.25 -19.43 8.09
CA ALA A 15 -6.00 -19.66 7.35
C ALA A 15 -5.29 -18.38 6.86
N PRO A 16 -5.98 -17.31 6.43
CA PRO A 16 -5.33 -16.03 6.12
C PRO A 16 -4.67 -15.35 7.32
N ILE A 17 -5.28 -15.46 8.50
CA ILE A 17 -4.75 -14.91 9.75
C ILE A 17 -3.51 -15.69 10.18
N ASP A 18 -3.53 -17.01 10.06
CA ASP A 18 -2.38 -17.88 10.36
C ASP A 18 -1.20 -17.59 9.42
N ALA A 19 -1.47 -17.45 8.12
CA ALA A 19 -0.44 -17.10 7.13
C ALA A 19 0.18 -15.72 7.42
N LEU A 20 -0.65 -14.72 7.76
CA LEU A 20 -0.17 -13.39 8.12
C LEU A 20 0.61 -13.40 9.44
N PHE A 21 0.16 -14.16 10.43
CA PHE A 21 0.89 -14.37 11.69
C PHE A 21 2.31 -14.87 11.41
N GLU A 22 2.44 -15.92 10.61
CA GLU A 22 3.75 -16.50 10.31
C GLU A 22 4.63 -15.53 9.50
N ALA A 23 4.07 -14.85 8.50
CA ALA A 23 4.81 -13.88 7.70
C ALA A 23 5.34 -12.69 8.51
N LEU A 24 4.57 -12.21 9.50
CA LEU A 24 5.02 -11.17 10.43
C LEU A 24 6.10 -11.71 11.39
N ARG A 25 5.92 -12.92 11.90
CA ARG A 25 6.90 -13.57 12.80
C ARG A 25 8.26 -13.74 12.13
N GLN A 26 8.29 -14.12 10.86
CA GLN A 26 9.51 -14.23 10.06
C GLN A 26 10.24 -12.89 9.88
N ARG A 27 9.55 -11.76 10.03
CA ARG A 27 10.11 -10.40 10.00
C ARG A 27 10.48 -9.87 11.38
N GLY A 28 10.51 -10.73 12.40
CA GLY A 28 10.84 -10.36 13.78
C GLY A 28 9.73 -9.62 14.53
N ILE A 29 8.53 -9.55 13.96
CA ILE A 29 7.37 -8.94 14.62
C ILE A 29 6.70 -9.99 15.51
N ASN A 30 6.19 -9.60 16.68
CA ASN A 30 5.40 -10.47 17.55
C ASN A 30 3.88 -10.23 17.34
N PRO A 31 3.23 -10.90 16.37
CA PRO A 31 1.81 -10.76 16.15
C PRO A 31 0.98 -11.38 17.29
N VAL A 32 -0.11 -10.70 17.64
CA VAL A 32 -1.08 -11.17 18.63
C VAL A 32 -2.46 -11.18 17.97
N PRO A 33 -2.94 -12.33 17.48
CA PRO A 33 -4.29 -12.46 16.94
C PRO A 33 -5.33 -12.26 18.03
N ILE A 34 -6.29 -11.37 17.80
CA ILE A 34 -7.39 -11.06 18.71
C ILE A 34 -8.69 -11.10 17.92
N PHE A 35 -9.63 -11.96 18.31
CA PHE A 35 -10.94 -12.01 17.68
C PHE A 35 -11.97 -11.17 18.44
N VAL A 36 -12.85 -10.52 17.70
CA VAL A 36 -13.96 -9.72 18.25
C VAL A 36 -15.27 -10.03 17.53
N SER A 37 -16.39 -9.89 18.21
CA SER A 37 -17.71 -10.01 17.56
C SER A 37 -17.99 -8.80 16.67
N SER A 38 -17.74 -7.60 17.20
CA SER A 38 -17.85 -6.33 16.48
C SER A 38 -17.08 -5.26 17.25
N LEU A 39 -16.46 -4.30 16.57
CA LEU A 39 -15.87 -3.13 17.23
C LEU A 39 -16.93 -2.10 17.69
N LYS A 40 -18.20 -2.30 17.32
CA LYS A 40 -19.35 -1.53 17.82
C LYS A 40 -19.94 -2.07 19.13
N ASP A 41 -19.56 -3.29 19.51
CA ASP A 41 -20.01 -3.90 20.76
C ASP A 41 -19.16 -3.35 21.92
N PRO A 42 -19.75 -2.70 22.94
CA PRO A 42 -19.00 -2.08 24.03
C PRO A 42 -18.08 -3.06 24.79
N ALA A 43 -18.48 -4.33 24.94
CA ALA A 43 -17.67 -5.33 25.61
C ALA A 43 -16.44 -5.72 24.78
N SER A 44 -16.63 -5.96 23.48
CA SER A 44 -15.54 -6.20 22.53
C SER A 44 -14.58 -5.01 22.46
N LEU A 45 -15.10 -3.78 22.45
CA LEU A 45 -14.29 -2.56 22.45
C LEU A 45 -13.44 -2.45 23.72
N ALA A 46 -14.05 -2.55 24.90
CA ALA A 46 -13.36 -2.47 26.18
C ALA A 46 -12.28 -3.56 26.34
N PHE A 47 -12.56 -4.77 25.83
CA PHE A 47 -11.58 -5.85 25.81
C PHE A 47 -10.36 -5.50 24.94
N VAL A 48 -10.58 -4.98 23.72
CA VAL A 48 -9.48 -4.58 22.84
C VAL A 48 -8.72 -3.41 23.45
N GLU A 49 -9.37 -2.40 24.03
CA GLU A 49 -8.71 -1.29 24.72
C GLU A 49 -7.79 -1.77 25.84
N THR A 50 -8.29 -2.69 26.67
CA THR A 50 -7.50 -3.32 27.74
C THR A 50 -6.28 -4.06 27.17
N ALA A 51 -6.48 -4.82 26.08
CA ALA A 51 -5.40 -5.52 25.41
C ALA A 51 -4.36 -4.55 24.81
N LEU A 52 -4.79 -3.46 24.16
CA LEU A 52 -3.89 -2.45 23.59
C LEU A 52 -3.07 -1.74 24.68
N ALA A 53 -3.70 -1.38 25.80
CA ALA A 53 -3.02 -0.76 26.94
C ALA A 53 -1.94 -1.67 27.56
N SER A 54 -2.21 -2.98 27.60
CA SER A 54 -1.25 -3.98 28.08
C SER A 54 -0.13 -4.28 27.07
N LEU A 55 -0.48 -4.40 25.78
CA LEU A 55 0.45 -4.83 24.74
C LEU A 55 1.35 -3.70 24.24
N LYS A 56 0.89 -2.44 24.29
CA LYS A 56 1.57 -1.25 23.76
C LYS A 56 2.14 -1.49 22.35
N PRO A 57 1.30 -1.86 21.38
CA PRO A 57 1.78 -2.33 20.09
C PRO A 57 2.35 -1.20 19.23
N ALA A 58 3.35 -1.49 18.38
CA ALA A 58 3.86 -0.55 17.39
C ALA A 58 2.92 -0.33 16.19
N ALA A 59 1.99 -1.27 15.96
CA ALA A 59 0.98 -1.21 14.91
C ALA A 59 -0.22 -2.13 15.21
N ILE A 60 -1.37 -1.82 14.60
CA ILE A 60 -2.57 -2.66 14.62
C ILE A 60 -2.87 -3.09 13.19
N ILE A 61 -3.22 -4.36 12.99
CA ILE A 61 -3.71 -4.87 11.70
C ILE A 61 -5.16 -5.28 11.90
N THR A 62 -6.06 -4.82 11.04
CA THR A 62 -7.50 -5.09 11.08
C THR A 62 -7.92 -5.87 9.85
N ALA A 63 -8.48 -7.05 10.07
CA ALA A 63 -9.19 -7.86 9.09
C ALA A 63 -10.72 -7.72 9.23
N THR A 64 -11.20 -6.74 10.01
CA THR A 64 -12.62 -6.41 10.14
C THR A 64 -13.05 -5.47 9.01
N ALA A 65 -14.19 -5.75 8.38
CA ALA A 65 -14.66 -5.15 7.12
C ALA A 65 -15.63 -3.97 7.33
N PHE A 66 -15.59 -3.35 8.50
CA PHE A 66 -16.49 -2.27 8.87
C PHE A 66 -15.76 -1.23 9.72
N ALA A 67 -16.22 0.01 9.62
CA ALA A 67 -15.82 1.09 10.51
C ALA A 67 -16.14 0.74 11.97
N SER A 68 -15.31 1.24 12.88
CA SER A 68 -15.50 1.14 14.34
C SER A 68 -16.81 1.81 14.79
N GLY A 69 -17.34 2.72 13.96
CA GLY A 69 -18.68 3.28 14.11
C GLY A 69 -18.75 4.50 15.03
N ALA A 70 -17.63 5.21 15.22
CA ALA A 70 -17.66 6.52 15.85
C ALA A 70 -18.49 7.48 14.98
N GLU A 71 -19.39 8.25 15.61
CA GLU A 71 -20.02 9.36 14.92
C GLU A 71 -18.96 10.37 14.46
N PRO A 72 -19.17 11.08 13.33
CA PRO A 72 -18.23 12.09 12.87
C PRO A 72 -17.85 13.08 13.98
N GLY A 73 -16.55 13.19 14.28
CA GLY A 73 -16.02 14.08 15.33
C GLY A 73 -15.74 13.40 16.68
N ASN A 74 -16.08 12.12 16.85
CA ASN A 74 -15.69 11.35 18.04
C ASN A 74 -14.42 10.54 17.78
N GLU A 75 -13.54 10.46 18.78
CA GLU A 75 -12.35 9.60 18.71
C GLU A 75 -12.72 8.13 18.63
N THR A 76 -12.16 7.45 17.63
CA THR A 76 -12.23 6.01 17.48
C THR A 76 -11.26 5.32 18.45
N LEU A 77 -11.38 4.00 18.59
CA LEU A 77 -10.37 3.16 19.25
C LEU A 77 -8.96 3.43 18.70
N PHE A 78 -8.87 3.65 17.39
CA PHE A 78 -7.61 3.76 16.66
C PHE A 78 -6.96 5.11 16.90
N ASP A 79 -7.74 6.19 16.98
CA ASP A 79 -7.25 7.52 17.34
C ASP A 79 -6.59 7.51 18.72
N ARG A 80 -7.26 6.89 19.70
CA ARG A 80 -6.72 6.72 21.07
C ARG A 80 -5.49 5.84 21.13
N ALA A 81 -5.38 4.84 20.24
CA ALA A 81 -4.22 3.96 20.21
C ALA A 81 -2.95 4.69 19.74
N GLY A 82 -3.08 5.72 18.90
CA GLY A 82 -1.98 6.58 18.47
C GLY A 82 -0.89 5.87 17.65
N VAL A 83 -1.22 4.73 17.03
CA VAL A 83 -0.29 3.92 16.22
C VAL A 83 -0.88 3.60 14.86
N PRO A 84 -0.07 3.31 13.83
CA PRO A 84 -0.57 2.97 12.51
C PRO A 84 -1.52 1.77 12.54
N VAL A 85 -2.66 1.94 11.89
CA VAL A 85 -3.69 0.90 11.76
C VAL A 85 -3.81 0.48 10.30
N PHE A 86 -3.50 -0.78 10.02
CA PHE A 86 -3.49 -1.35 8.69
C PHE A 86 -4.75 -2.16 8.42
N GLN A 87 -5.47 -1.84 7.37
CA GLN A 87 -6.59 -2.65 6.90
C GLN A 87 -6.11 -3.73 5.93
N VAL A 88 -6.34 -4.99 6.26
CA VAL A 88 -6.15 -6.13 5.34
C VAL A 88 -7.49 -6.64 4.83
N ILE A 89 -7.51 -7.13 3.59
CA ILE A 89 -8.74 -7.60 2.95
C ILE A 89 -8.75 -9.13 2.95
N VAL A 90 -9.73 -9.69 3.66
CA VAL A 90 -10.10 -11.10 3.58
C VAL A 90 -11.27 -11.17 2.60
N ALA A 91 -10.95 -11.22 1.30
CA ALA A 91 -11.93 -10.94 0.25
C ALA A 91 -13.01 -12.01 0.14
N THR A 92 -14.26 -11.60 -0.03
CA THR A 92 -15.35 -12.52 -0.39
C THR A 92 -15.33 -12.87 -1.89
N THR A 93 -14.64 -12.07 -2.69
CA THR A 93 -14.37 -12.32 -4.11
C THR A 93 -13.61 -13.63 -4.31
N ARG A 94 -13.99 -14.39 -5.34
CA ARG A 94 -13.30 -15.63 -5.73
C ARG A 94 -11.93 -15.34 -6.33
N ARG A 95 -10.96 -16.23 -6.10
CA ARG A 95 -9.59 -16.06 -6.62
C ARG A 95 -9.52 -16.01 -8.16
N ASP A 96 -10.27 -16.84 -8.86
CA ASP A 96 -10.30 -16.86 -10.33
C ASP A 96 -10.94 -15.60 -10.92
N VAL A 97 -11.99 -15.09 -10.26
CA VAL A 97 -12.62 -13.82 -10.63
C VAL A 97 -11.67 -12.65 -10.41
N TRP A 98 -10.95 -12.61 -9.29
CA TRP A 98 -10.01 -11.52 -8.99
C TRP A 98 -8.86 -11.46 -10.01
N GLU A 99 -8.29 -12.60 -10.38
CA GLU A 99 -7.16 -12.67 -11.32
C GLU A 99 -7.53 -12.21 -12.74
N THR A 100 -8.75 -12.49 -13.19
CA THR A 100 -9.18 -12.17 -14.56
C THR A 100 -9.88 -10.81 -14.67
N ASN A 101 -10.28 -10.21 -13.55
CA ASN A 101 -10.99 -8.94 -13.52
C ASN A 101 -10.03 -7.75 -13.34
N GLN A 102 -9.94 -6.89 -14.36
CA GLN A 102 -9.13 -5.67 -14.29
C GLN A 102 -9.56 -4.69 -13.17
N ARG A 103 -10.80 -4.79 -12.68
CA ARG A 103 -11.28 -3.99 -11.52
C ARG A 103 -10.86 -4.57 -10.17
N GLY A 104 -10.27 -5.76 -10.15
CA GLY A 104 -9.87 -6.47 -8.94
C GLY A 104 -11.07 -6.95 -8.13
N LEU A 105 -11.30 -6.33 -6.97
CA LEU A 105 -12.31 -6.75 -5.99
C LEU A 105 -13.74 -6.45 -6.46
N ALA A 106 -14.70 -7.25 -5.99
CA ALA A 106 -16.11 -6.98 -6.18
C ALA A 106 -16.54 -5.68 -5.47
N PRO A 107 -17.59 -4.96 -5.96
CA PRO A 107 -18.05 -3.71 -5.35
C PRO A 107 -18.36 -3.80 -3.85
N ALA A 108 -18.87 -4.95 -3.39
CA ALA A 108 -19.14 -5.18 -1.97
C ALA A 108 -17.85 -5.23 -1.14
N ASP A 109 -16.82 -5.92 -1.62
CA ASP A 109 -15.51 -5.97 -0.94
C ASP A 109 -14.84 -4.59 -0.92
N LEU A 110 -14.96 -3.80 -1.98
CA LEU A 110 -14.46 -2.42 -2.02
C LEU A 110 -15.16 -1.54 -0.97
N ALA A 111 -16.49 -1.61 -0.88
CA ALA A 111 -17.23 -0.83 0.11
C ALA A 111 -16.84 -1.22 1.55
N MET A 112 -16.79 -2.53 1.84
CA MET A 112 -16.55 -3.06 3.18
C MET A 112 -15.09 -2.94 3.62
N HIS A 113 -14.13 -3.27 2.74
CA HIS A 113 -12.73 -3.37 3.13
C HIS A 113 -11.87 -2.17 2.73
N VAL A 114 -12.39 -1.23 1.93
CA VAL A 114 -11.66 -0.03 1.52
C VAL A 114 -12.37 1.22 2.00
N VAL A 115 -13.56 1.51 1.46
CA VAL A 115 -14.25 2.79 1.70
C VAL A 115 -14.59 3.00 3.17
N LEU A 116 -15.25 2.02 3.83
CA LEU A 116 -15.62 2.18 5.24
C LEU A 116 -14.42 2.26 6.19
N PRO A 117 -13.37 1.42 6.05
CA PRO A 117 -12.15 1.55 6.85
C PRO A 117 -11.34 2.83 6.62
N GLU A 118 -11.38 3.42 5.42
CA GLU A 118 -10.72 4.71 5.14
C GLU A 118 -11.34 5.85 5.95
N LEU A 119 -12.64 5.80 6.23
CA LEU A 119 -13.32 6.76 7.11
C LEU A 119 -12.82 6.70 8.57
N ASP A 120 -12.28 5.55 8.99
CA ASP A 120 -11.62 5.35 10.29
C ASP A 120 -10.12 5.75 10.24
N GLY A 121 -9.62 6.29 9.13
CA GLY A 121 -8.21 6.63 8.95
C GLY A 121 -7.27 5.43 8.81
N ARG A 122 -7.79 4.22 8.54
CA ARG A 122 -6.96 3.02 8.40
C ARG A 122 -6.19 3.03 7.08
N ILE A 123 -4.93 2.63 7.14
CA ILE A 123 -4.05 2.50 5.98
C ILE A 123 -4.37 1.19 5.26
N LEU A 124 -4.82 1.25 4.01
CA LEU A 124 -5.04 0.04 3.22
C LEU A 124 -3.72 -0.70 2.98
N ALA A 125 -3.59 -1.92 3.49
CA ALA A 125 -2.40 -2.75 3.31
C ALA A 125 -2.49 -3.66 2.07
N GLY A 126 -3.69 -4.12 1.72
CA GLY A 126 -3.95 -4.98 0.57
C GLY A 126 -4.78 -6.22 0.92
N ALA A 127 -5.14 -6.99 -0.11
CA ALA A 127 -5.83 -8.26 0.07
C ALA A 127 -4.87 -9.38 0.44
N ILE A 128 -5.22 -10.19 1.44
CA ILE A 128 -4.38 -11.31 1.91
C ILE A 128 -4.99 -12.67 1.58
N SER A 129 -6.25 -12.70 1.17
CA SER A 129 -6.93 -13.93 0.79
C SER A 129 -8.11 -13.68 -0.12
N PHE A 130 -8.49 -14.74 -0.83
CA PHE A 130 -9.67 -14.79 -1.68
C PHE A 130 -10.47 -16.05 -1.39
N LYS A 131 -11.75 -16.06 -1.75
CA LYS A 131 -12.56 -17.28 -1.64
C LYS A 131 -12.13 -18.31 -2.68
N GLY A 132 -11.93 -19.53 -2.22
CA GLY A 132 -11.56 -20.67 -3.05
C GLY A 132 -12.01 -21.98 -2.41
N GLU A 133 -11.98 -23.05 -3.21
CA GLU A 133 -12.32 -24.38 -2.71
C GLU A 133 -11.27 -24.88 -1.71
N SER A 134 -11.73 -25.63 -0.71
CA SER A 134 -10.86 -26.42 0.17
C SER A 134 -10.43 -27.72 -0.49
N GLU A 135 -9.45 -28.39 0.11
CA GLU A 135 -9.33 -29.84 -0.08
C GLU A 135 -10.58 -30.53 0.46
N ILE A 136 -10.91 -31.71 -0.09
CA ILE A 136 -12.03 -32.50 0.42
C ILE A 136 -11.67 -32.97 1.81
N ASP A 137 -12.53 -32.66 2.79
CA ASP A 137 -12.40 -33.24 4.12
C ASP A 137 -12.74 -34.74 4.03
N PRO A 138 -11.79 -35.65 4.33
CA PRO A 138 -12.02 -37.10 4.18
C PRO A 138 -13.11 -37.65 5.12
N ALA A 139 -13.34 -36.99 6.26
CA ALA A 139 -14.35 -37.40 7.23
C ALA A 139 -15.75 -36.87 6.87
N LEU A 140 -15.84 -35.69 6.26
CA LEU A 140 -17.10 -35.07 5.87
C LEU A 140 -17.52 -35.39 4.42
N GLY A 141 -16.58 -35.79 3.56
CA GLY A 141 -16.81 -36.00 2.13
C GLY A 141 -17.25 -34.72 1.40
N HIS A 142 -16.98 -33.55 1.99
CA HIS A 142 -17.45 -32.25 1.51
C HIS A 142 -16.28 -31.34 1.17
N ARG A 143 -16.46 -30.52 0.13
CA ARG A 143 -15.54 -29.48 -0.28
C ARG A 143 -16.10 -28.12 0.14
N ALA A 144 -15.50 -27.54 1.18
CA ALA A 144 -15.91 -26.25 1.70
C ALA A 144 -15.40 -25.11 0.82
N PHE A 145 -16.08 -23.97 0.87
CA PHE A 145 -15.63 -22.73 0.25
C PHE A 145 -15.10 -21.78 1.34
N ALA A 146 -13.79 -21.58 1.37
CA ALA A 146 -13.10 -20.89 2.46
C ALA A 146 -12.17 -19.81 1.91
N ASN A 147 -11.70 -18.93 2.78
CA ASN A 147 -10.67 -17.96 2.44
C ASN A 147 -9.31 -18.66 2.35
N ARG A 148 -8.69 -18.61 1.19
CA ARG A 148 -7.36 -19.15 0.94
C ARG A 148 -6.36 -18.00 0.95
N PRO A 149 -5.31 -18.06 1.80
CA PRO A 149 -4.27 -17.04 1.78
C PRO A 149 -3.62 -16.97 0.40
N GLU A 150 -3.32 -15.76 -0.04
CA GLU A 150 -2.55 -15.50 -1.26
C GLU A 150 -1.11 -15.13 -0.83
N PRO A 151 -0.14 -16.05 -0.95
CA PRO A 151 1.16 -15.93 -0.25
C PRO A 151 1.96 -14.66 -0.60
N ASP A 152 1.98 -14.27 -1.87
CA ASP A 152 2.73 -13.09 -2.31
C ASP A 152 2.12 -11.79 -1.74
N ARG A 153 0.79 -11.74 -1.62
CA ARG A 153 0.09 -10.60 -1.01
C ARG A 153 0.25 -10.58 0.51
N VAL A 154 0.23 -11.74 1.16
CA VAL A 154 0.52 -11.85 2.61
C VAL A 154 1.94 -11.33 2.89
N ALA A 155 2.92 -11.74 2.08
CA ALA A 155 4.29 -11.24 2.18
C ALA A 155 4.35 -9.72 1.98
N GLN A 156 3.71 -9.18 0.94
CA GLN A 156 3.64 -7.74 0.67
C GLN A 156 3.09 -6.95 1.87
N VAL A 157 2.01 -7.42 2.48
CA VAL A 157 1.42 -6.79 3.66
C VAL A 157 2.40 -6.83 4.83
N ALA A 158 3.01 -7.98 5.09
CA ALA A 158 3.97 -8.13 6.18
C ALA A 158 5.20 -7.24 5.99
N ASP A 159 5.71 -7.10 4.76
CA ASP A 159 6.81 -6.18 4.41
C ASP A 159 6.43 -4.72 4.63
N ARG A 160 5.21 -4.33 4.23
CA ARG A 160 4.70 -2.97 4.46
C ARG A 160 4.62 -2.66 5.95
N VAL A 161 4.07 -3.56 6.76
CA VAL A 161 3.99 -3.36 8.22
C VAL A 161 5.39 -3.27 8.84
N ALA A 162 6.30 -4.17 8.45
CA ALA A 162 7.69 -4.14 8.93
C ALA A 162 8.42 -2.84 8.56
N ALA A 163 8.21 -2.32 7.35
CA ALA A 163 8.79 -1.05 6.93
C ALA A 163 8.29 0.13 7.75
N PHE A 164 7.00 0.16 8.12
CA PHE A 164 6.44 1.19 9.00
C PHE A 164 6.98 1.11 10.42
N ILE A 165 7.11 -0.09 10.98
CA ILE A 165 7.70 -0.28 12.31
C ILE A 165 9.16 0.17 12.30
N ARG A 166 9.93 -0.25 11.29
CA ARG A 166 11.31 0.20 11.10
C ARG A 166 11.40 1.72 11.02
N LEU A 167 10.51 2.37 10.25
CA LEU A 167 10.47 3.84 10.17
C LEU A 167 10.26 4.50 11.53
N GLN A 168 9.40 3.93 12.40
CA GLN A 168 9.19 4.45 13.76
C GLN A 168 10.46 4.32 14.61
N GLU A 169 11.16 3.19 14.50
CA GLU A 169 12.36 2.87 15.29
C GLU A 169 13.63 3.62 14.81
N THR A 170 13.73 3.92 13.51
CA THR A 170 14.88 4.66 12.96
C THR A 170 14.91 6.09 13.49
N ALA A 171 16.08 6.52 13.99
CA ALA A 171 16.29 7.89 14.45
C ALA A 171 16.07 8.89 13.30
N ARG A 172 15.50 10.08 13.59
CA ARG A 172 15.13 11.05 12.55
C ARG A 172 16.29 11.42 11.62
N ALA A 173 17.50 11.59 12.16
CA ALA A 173 18.70 11.89 11.39
C ALA A 173 19.11 10.77 10.41
N GLU A 174 18.70 9.52 10.65
CA GLU A 174 19.01 8.37 9.79
C GLU A 174 17.89 8.05 8.79
N ARG A 175 16.73 8.72 8.90
CA ARG A 175 15.58 8.48 8.02
C ARG A 175 15.84 9.12 6.66
N LYS A 176 15.88 8.28 5.63
CA LYS A 176 15.95 8.72 4.23
C LYS A 176 14.55 8.96 3.68
N LEU A 177 14.25 10.20 3.34
CA LEU A 177 12.96 10.62 2.78
C LEU A 177 13.12 10.98 1.31
N ALA A 178 12.15 10.58 0.48
CA ALA A 178 12.04 11.02 -0.90
C ALA A 178 10.79 11.89 -1.05
N ILE A 179 10.94 13.09 -1.61
CA ILE A 179 9.84 13.97 -1.98
C ILE A 179 9.71 13.93 -3.50
N LEU A 180 8.60 13.40 -3.99
CA LEU A 180 8.31 13.28 -5.42
C LEU A 180 7.49 14.48 -5.88
N MET A 181 8.03 15.28 -6.80
CA MET A 181 7.32 16.37 -7.44
C MET A 181 6.81 15.91 -8.81
N PRO A 182 5.50 16.01 -9.09
CA PRO A 182 4.98 15.65 -10.41
C PRO A 182 5.52 16.62 -11.46
N ASP A 183 5.94 16.09 -12.60
CA ASP A 183 6.37 16.88 -13.74
C ASP A 183 5.58 16.49 -14.99
N TYR A 184 5.29 17.49 -15.81
CA TYR A 184 4.56 17.33 -17.07
C TYR A 184 5.40 17.93 -18.20
N PRO A 185 6.38 17.19 -18.74
CA PRO A 185 7.33 17.72 -19.73
C PRO A 185 6.65 18.28 -20.98
N SER A 186 5.50 17.73 -21.36
CA SER A 186 4.70 18.16 -22.50
C SER A 186 3.90 19.45 -22.26
N ALA A 187 3.94 20.03 -21.05
CA ALA A 187 3.24 21.25 -20.67
C ALA A 187 4.19 22.22 -19.94
N PRO A 188 4.86 23.14 -20.68
CA PRO A 188 5.80 24.10 -20.11
C PRO A 188 5.19 24.88 -18.94
N GLY A 189 5.95 25.04 -17.85
CA GLY A 189 5.52 25.73 -16.64
C GLY A 189 4.67 24.89 -15.67
N ARG A 190 4.53 23.58 -15.91
CA ARG A 190 3.83 22.64 -15.01
C ARG A 190 4.74 21.72 -14.18
N THR A 191 6.03 22.03 -14.08
CA THR A 191 6.92 21.33 -13.17
C THR A 191 6.52 21.58 -11.72
N GLY A 192 6.29 20.51 -10.97
CA GLY A 192 5.72 20.59 -9.63
C GLY A 192 4.26 21.07 -9.63
N TYR A 193 3.49 20.87 -10.70
CA TYR A 193 2.09 21.32 -10.71
C TYR A 193 1.20 20.41 -9.87
N ALA A 194 0.59 20.96 -8.82
CA ALA A 194 -0.51 20.37 -8.08
C ALA A 194 -1.65 21.38 -7.90
N VAL A 195 -2.89 20.95 -8.11
CA VAL A 195 -4.05 21.84 -8.11
C VAL A 195 -4.22 22.49 -6.73
N GLY A 196 -4.18 23.83 -6.71
CA GLY A 196 -4.40 24.62 -5.49
C GLY A 196 -3.21 24.67 -4.52
N LEU A 197 -2.02 24.18 -4.92
CA LEU A 197 -0.83 24.16 -4.07
C LEU A 197 0.37 24.75 -4.80
N ASP A 198 1.09 25.66 -4.14
CA ASP A 198 2.43 26.09 -4.58
C ASP A 198 3.44 25.03 -4.13
N VAL A 199 3.67 24.01 -4.98
CA VAL A 199 4.50 22.85 -4.62
C VAL A 199 5.95 23.27 -4.34
N PRO A 200 6.65 24.04 -5.19
CA PRO A 200 8.02 24.44 -4.90
C PRO A 200 8.18 25.16 -3.55
N SER A 201 7.28 26.11 -3.25
CA SER A 201 7.30 26.80 -1.95
C SER A 201 6.95 25.86 -0.79
N SER A 202 6.01 24.93 -0.99
CA SER A 202 5.64 23.93 0.02
C SER A 202 6.79 22.96 0.31
N VAL A 203 7.54 22.53 -0.71
CA VAL A 203 8.71 21.68 -0.53
C VAL A 203 9.79 22.39 0.25
N LEU A 204 10.09 23.66 -0.05
CA LEU A 204 11.02 24.45 0.75
C LEU A 204 10.62 24.54 2.22
N ALA A 205 9.35 24.85 2.50
CA ALA A 205 8.82 24.87 3.85
C ALA A 205 8.99 23.50 4.54
N MET A 206 8.64 22.40 3.86
CA MET A 206 8.83 21.05 4.39
C MET A 206 10.30 20.73 4.69
N LEU A 207 11.25 21.14 3.83
CA LEU A 207 12.68 20.92 4.08
C LEU A 207 13.17 21.64 5.33
N HIS A 208 12.72 22.89 5.55
CA HIS A 208 13.03 23.63 6.77
C HIS A 208 12.41 22.99 8.02
N ASP A 209 11.15 22.56 7.94
CA ASP A 209 10.47 21.87 9.04
C ASP A 209 11.17 20.55 9.39
N LEU A 210 11.55 19.76 8.38
CA LEU A 210 12.29 18.51 8.57
C LEU A 210 13.64 18.76 9.26
N ARG A 211 14.42 19.74 8.78
CA ARG A 211 15.67 20.14 9.45
C ARG A 211 15.42 20.54 10.91
N GLY A 212 14.40 21.36 11.16
CA GLY A 212 14.02 21.81 12.51
C GLY A 212 13.60 20.67 13.44
N GLN A 213 13.06 19.58 12.88
CA GLN A 213 12.67 18.37 13.63
C GLN A 213 13.81 17.36 13.83
N GLY A 214 15.03 17.65 13.36
CA GLY A 214 16.22 16.82 13.53
C GLY A 214 16.42 15.75 12.45
N TYR A 215 15.81 15.92 11.28
CA TYR A 215 16.19 15.15 10.09
C TYR A 215 17.47 15.72 9.48
N ASP A 216 18.26 14.84 8.85
CA ASP A 216 19.46 15.26 8.13
C ASP A 216 19.07 15.85 6.78
N VAL A 217 19.08 17.19 6.69
CA VAL A 217 18.70 17.94 5.49
C VAL A 217 19.75 19.04 5.26
N GLU A 218 20.66 18.81 4.32
CA GLU A 218 21.69 19.74 3.90
C GLU A 218 21.29 20.48 2.61
N GLY A 219 21.97 21.59 2.30
CA GLY A 219 21.84 22.24 0.98
C GLY A 219 20.44 22.71 0.58
N ILE A 220 19.58 23.09 1.54
CA ILE A 220 18.25 23.64 1.24
C ILE A 220 18.42 24.93 0.41
N PRO A 221 17.82 25.04 -0.80
CA PRO A 221 17.90 26.23 -1.63
C PRO A 221 17.12 27.41 -1.01
N GLU A 222 17.50 28.64 -1.32
CA GLU A 222 16.91 29.84 -0.71
C GLU A 222 15.60 30.24 -1.41
N THR A 223 15.40 29.82 -2.66
CA THR A 223 14.22 30.18 -3.45
C THR A 223 13.59 28.99 -4.17
N PRO A 224 12.26 29.03 -4.43
CA PRO A 224 11.57 28.01 -5.23
C PRO A 224 12.21 27.79 -6.61
N ARG A 225 12.78 28.85 -7.18
CA ARG A 225 13.45 28.81 -8.48
C ARG A 225 14.76 28.02 -8.41
N GLU A 226 15.54 28.19 -7.35
CA GLU A 226 16.76 27.42 -7.13
C GLU A 226 16.44 25.94 -6.91
N LEU A 227 15.38 25.63 -6.16
CA LEU A 227 14.91 24.25 -6.00
C LEU A 227 14.61 23.59 -7.35
N LEU A 228 13.84 24.26 -8.20
CA LEU A 228 13.52 23.75 -9.54
C LEU A 228 14.77 23.60 -10.41
N GLY A 229 15.69 24.57 -10.37
CA GLY A 229 16.97 24.48 -11.08
C GLY A 229 17.82 23.27 -10.66
N MET A 230 17.83 22.93 -9.36
CA MET A 230 18.51 21.72 -8.88
C MET A 230 17.92 20.43 -9.46
N LEU A 231 16.59 20.37 -9.64
CA LEU A 231 15.91 19.19 -10.21
C LEU A 231 16.17 19.03 -11.71
N GLU A 232 16.23 20.13 -12.47
CA GLU A 232 16.51 20.11 -13.92
C GLU A 232 17.93 19.63 -14.25
N THR A 233 18.88 19.87 -13.35
CA THR A 233 20.30 19.52 -13.53
C THR A 233 20.67 18.13 -13.02
N GLY A 234 19.71 17.34 -12.54
CA GLY A 234 19.97 16.04 -11.95
C GLY A 234 20.69 15.08 -12.92
N GLU A 235 21.96 14.80 -12.69
CA GLU A 235 22.76 13.84 -13.47
C GLU A 235 22.52 12.36 -13.08
N HIS A 236 21.46 12.10 -12.31
CA HIS A 236 21.19 10.78 -11.75
C HIS A 236 20.50 9.91 -12.79
N GLY A 237 21.24 8.93 -13.31
CA GLY A 237 20.72 7.88 -14.18
C GLY A 237 20.85 6.51 -13.53
N LEU A 238 20.01 5.57 -13.96
CA LEU A 238 20.15 4.16 -13.59
C LEU A 238 21.01 3.47 -14.66
N ALA A 239 22.08 2.80 -14.24
CA ALA A 239 22.91 2.06 -15.20
C ALA A 239 22.10 0.91 -15.81
N LEU A 240 22.34 0.61 -17.09
CA LEU A 240 21.63 -0.46 -17.80
C LEU A 240 21.72 -1.80 -17.06
N GLN A 241 22.90 -2.13 -16.52
CA GLN A 241 23.12 -3.37 -15.79
C GLN A 241 22.25 -3.44 -14.51
N ASP A 242 22.10 -2.33 -13.80
CA ASP A 242 21.26 -2.25 -12.61
C ASP A 242 19.77 -2.34 -12.98
N TYR A 243 19.35 -1.66 -14.06
CA TYR A 243 17.99 -1.80 -14.60
C TYR A 243 17.67 -3.26 -14.96
N MET A 244 18.59 -3.95 -15.63
CA MET A 244 18.41 -5.36 -16.00
C MET A 244 18.36 -6.27 -14.77
N ALA A 245 19.19 -5.99 -13.76
CA ALA A 245 19.16 -6.72 -12.50
C ALA A 245 17.80 -6.57 -11.80
N PHE A 246 17.27 -5.35 -11.68
CA PHE A 246 15.95 -5.11 -11.10
C PHE A 246 14.81 -5.71 -11.92
N SER A 247 14.89 -5.66 -13.24
CA SER A 247 13.87 -6.21 -14.12
C SER A 247 13.70 -7.72 -13.95
N ASN A 248 14.78 -8.44 -13.61
CA ASN A 248 14.73 -9.88 -13.34
C ASN A 248 13.99 -10.25 -12.04
N GLU A 249 13.80 -9.29 -11.14
CA GLU A 249 13.06 -9.48 -9.88
C GLU A 249 11.54 -9.25 -10.06
N LEU A 250 11.12 -8.69 -11.20
CA LEU A 250 9.73 -8.37 -11.49
C LEU A 250 9.00 -9.52 -12.21
N PRO A 251 7.66 -9.58 -12.12
CA PRO A 251 6.89 -10.58 -12.86
C PRO A 251 7.15 -10.49 -14.37
N THR A 252 7.44 -11.63 -15.00
CA THR A 252 7.74 -11.69 -16.45
C THR A 252 6.67 -11.03 -17.31
N ALA A 253 5.39 -11.18 -16.95
CA ALA A 253 4.28 -10.56 -17.68
C ALA A 253 4.34 -9.01 -17.65
N ALA A 254 4.84 -8.42 -16.55
CA ALA A 254 4.99 -6.98 -16.44
C ALA A 254 6.13 -6.47 -17.35
N ILE A 255 7.27 -7.17 -17.37
CA ILE A 255 8.39 -6.83 -18.25
C ILE A 255 8.00 -6.95 -19.72
N VAL A 256 7.32 -8.04 -20.11
CA VAL A 256 6.81 -8.22 -21.48
C VAL A 256 5.85 -7.10 -21.86
N ALA A 257 4.98 -6.65 -20.95
CA ALA A 257 4.07 -5.54 -21.22
C ALA A 257 4.82 -4.20 -21.40
N ILE A 258 5.86 -3.96 -20.60
CA ILE A 258 6.74 -2.79 -20.75
C ILE A 258 7.45 -2.83 -22.10
N GLU A 259 8.09 -3.94 -22.45
CA GLU A 259 8.81 -4.09 -23.72
C GLU A 259 7.87 -3.99 -24.95
N ALA A 260 6.64 -4.47 -24.84
CA ALA A 260 5.65 -4.33 -25.91
C ALA A 260 5.20 -2.88 -26.12
N ALA A 261 5.15 -2.08 -25.05
CA ALA A 261 4.75 -0.68 -25.11
C ALA A 261 5.90 0.25 -25.51
N TRP A 262 7.11 -0.03 -25.04
CA TRP A 262 8.25 0.89 -25.09
C TRP A 262 9.47 0.35 -25.83
N GLY A 263 9.46 -0.91 -26.29
CA GLY A 263 10.61 -1.53 -26.93
C GLY A 263 11.59 -2.17 -25.94
N LYS A 264 12.67 -2.75 -26.46
CA LYS A 264 13.70 -3.40 -25.63
C LYS A 264 14.70 -2.37 -25.13
N VAL A 265 15.17 -2.57 -23.91
CA VAL A 265 16.09 -1.61 -23.27
C VAL A 265 17.44 -1.52 -23.99
N GLU A 266 17.90 -2.60 -24.62
CA GLU A 266 19.16 -2.61 -25.38
C GLU A 266 19.11 -1.72 -26.62
N ASP A 267 17.90 -1.47 -27.16
CA ASP A 267 17.69 -0.65 -28.35
C ASP A 267 17.64 0.87 -28.02
N GLU A 268 17.52 1.24 -26.74
CA GLU A 268 17.31 2.62 -26.26
C GLU A 268 18.42 3.16 -25.33
N THR A 269 19.57 2.50 -25.31
CA THR A 269 20.70 2.90 -24.45
C THR A 269 21.21 4.32 -24.76
N GLY A 270 21.15 5.22 -23.77
CA GLY A 270 21.67 6.59 -23.87
C GLY A 270 20.62 7.71 -23.91
N LEU A 271 19.33 7.39 -23.91
CA LEU A 271 18.27 8.38 -23.73
C LEU A 271 18.26 8.88 -22.27
N ARG A 272 18.68 10.15 -22.09
CA ARG A 272 18.49 10.90 -20.83
C ARG A 272 17.17 11.67 -20.80
N GLU A 273 16.45 11.67 -21.92
CA GLU A 273 15.13 12.28 -22.02
C GLU A 273 14.10 11.22 -21.65
N ALA A 274 13.32 11.48 -20.59
CA ALA A 274 12.11 10.71 -20.36
C ALA A 274 11.24 10.84 -21.62
N PRO A 275 10.67 9.73 -22.16
CA PRO A 275 9.66 9.87 -23.18
C PRO A 275 8.60 10.85 -22.66
N PRO A 276 8.01 11.71 -23.53
CA PRO A 276 6.97 12.63 -23.09
C PRO A 276 5.95 11.85 -22.26
N SER A 277 5.38 12.47 -21.23
CA SER A 277 4.30 11.90 -20.41
C SER A 277 3.13 11.49 -21.31
N VAL A 278 3.25 10.32 -21.92
CA VAL A 278 2.20 9.59 -22.59
C VAL A 278 1.84 8.56 -21.54
N LEU A 279 0.76 8.83 -20.79
CA LEU A 279 -0.02 7.70 -20.29
C LEU A 279 -0.18 6.79 -21.49
N PRO A 280 0.36 5.55 -21.50
CA PRO A 280 0.22 4.68 -22.65
C PRO A 280 -1.25 4.68 -22.98
N ASP A 281 -1.56 5.03 -24.22
CA ASP A 281 -2.94 5.00 -24.69
C ASP A 281 -3.39 3.53 -24.51
N ILE A 282 -4.15 3.29 -23.46
CA ILE A 282 -4.78 2.01 -23.16
C ILE A 282 -5.91 1.73 -24.16
N SER A 283 -6.09 2.57 -25.18
CA SER A 283 -6.87 2.26 -26.37
C SER A 283 -6.23 1.10 -27.17
N PRO A 284 -6.98 0.03 -27.48
CA PRO A 284 -6.45 -1.16 -28.16
C PRO A 284 -6.06 -0.95 -29.65
N SER A 285 -5.86 0.27 -30.12
CA SER A 285 -5.59 0.50 -31.53
C SER A 285 -4.83 1.79 -31.75
N ARG A 286 -3.68 1.67 -32.41
CA ARG A 286 -3.18 2.68 -33.36
C ARG A 286 -4.32 3.00 -34.33
N GLY A 287 -5.13 3.99 -34.00
CA GLY A 287 -6.23 4.49 -34.79
C GLY A 287 -5.89 5.90 -35.23
N GLU A 288 -5.22 6.02 -36.38
CA GLU A 288 -5.20 7.25 -37.15
C GLU A 288 -6.65 7.73 -37.34
N ILE A 289 -6.99 8.89 -36.77
CA ILE A 289 -8.13 9.65 -37.27
C ILE A 289 -7.54 10.69 -38.22
N ALA A 290 -7.40 10.28 -39.46
CA ALA A 290 -7.28 11.20 -40.57
C ALA A 290 -8.54 12.08 -40.59
N LEU A 291 -8.34 13.40 -40.52
CA LEU A 291 -9.38 14.37 -40.78
C LEU A 291 -9.79 14.27 -42.25
N SER A 292 -11.03 13.88 -42.50
CA SER A 292 -11.80 14.25 -43.70
C SER A 292 -13.06 14.99 -43.27
#